data_AF-A0A7Y4ILJ5-F1
#
_entry.id   AF-A0A7Y4ILJ5-F1
#
_cell.length_a   1.000
_cell.length_b   1.000
_cell.length_c   1.000
_cell.angle_alpha   90.00
_cell.angle_beta   90.00
_cell.angle_gamma   90.00
#
_symmetry.space_group_name_H-M   'P 1'
#
loop_
_entity.id
_entity.type
_entity.pdbx_description
1 polymer ?
#
loop_
_entity_poly.entity_id
_entity_poly.type
_entity_poly.pdbx_seq_one_letter_code
_entity_poly.pdbx_strand_id
1 'polypeptide(L)' 'LAARRGRVLGMEARGVVRLVSARVPMASLFGYVTGLRGRTQGRAQASMRLGAYEPVPEALQASYAAEARA' A
#
# COMPACT_ATOMS: atom_id res chain seq x y z
N LEU A 1 -0.76 2.53 6.76
CA LEU A 1 -1.07 1.24 6.11
C LEU A 1 -2.51 0.80 6.38
N ALA A 2 -3.01 0.90 7.62
CA ALA A 2 -4.42 0.62 7.96
C ALA A 2 -5.44 1.41 7.11
N ALA A 3 -5.26 2.72 6.93
CA ALA A 3 -6.14 3.55 6.09
C ALA A 3 -6.12 3.20 4.59
N ARG A 4 -5.12 2.43 4.13
CA ARG A 4 -4.97 2.00 2.73
C ARG A 4 -5.36 0.53 2.54
N ARG A 5 -6.12 -0.03 3.50
CA ARG A 5 -6.50 -1.46 3.56
C ARG A 5 -5.30 -2.40 3.45
N GLY A 6 -4.13 -1.94 3.90
CA GLY A 6 -2.91 -2.73 3.90
C GLY A 6 -2.90 -3.70 5.08
N ARG A 7 -2.66 -4.99 4.81
CA ARG A 7 -2.37 -6.00 5.82
C ARG A 7 -0.87 -6.01 6.09
N VAL A 8 -0.48 -5.64 7.30
CA VAL A 8 0.92 -5.72 7.73
C VAL A 8 1.27 -7.19 7.95
N LEU A 9 2.25 -7.70 7.22
CA LEU A 9 2.76 -9.06 7.33
C LEU A 9 3.76 -9.19 8.48
N GLY A 10 4.50 -8.12 8.76
CA GLY A 10 5.49 -8.09 9.82
C GLY A 10 6.23 -6.76 9.90
N MET A 11 6.91 -6.57 11.02
CA MET A 11 7.80 -5.44 11.24
C MET A 11 9.10 -5.96 11.86
N GLU A 12 10.22 -5.65 11.22
CA GLU A 12 11.55 -6.03 11.68
C GLU A 12 12.35 -4.78 12.04
N ALA A 13 13.13 -4.85 13.12
CA ALA A 13 14.09 -3.80 13.46
C ALA A 13 15.45 -4.13 12.83
N ARG A 14 16.00 -3.21 12.04
CA ARG A 14 17.37 -3.26 11.52
C ARG A 14 18.12 -2.03 12.02
N GLY A 15 18.76 -2.18 13.19
CA GLY A 15 19.45 -1.07 13.84
C GLY A 15 18.52 0.11 14.10
N VAL A 16 18.81 1.26 13.50
CA VAL A 16 18.02 2.49 13.62
C VAL A 16 16.80 2.57 12.71
N VAL A 17 16.64 1.63 11.76
CA VAL A 17 15.50 1.60 10.84
C VAL A 17 14.55 0.45 11.17
N ARG A 18 13.26 0.64 10.89
CA ARG A 18 12.26 -0.43 10.93
C ARG A 18 11.82 -0.77 9.52
N LEU A 19 11.95 -2.04 9.17
CA LEU A 19 11.42 -2.60 7.95
C LEU A 19 9.98 -3.01 8.19
N VAL A 20 9.04 -2.55 7.36
CA VAL A 20 7.63 -2.92 7.47
C VAL A 20 7.22 -3.62 6.18
N SER A 21 6.86 -4.89 6.31
CA SER A 21 6.37 -5.72 5.22
C SER A 21 4.85 -5.72 5.26
N ALA A 22 4.19 -5.38 4.15
CA ALA A 22 2.74 -5.34 4.08
C ALA A 22 2.23 -5.70 2.68
N ARG A 23 1.07 -6.37 2.60
CA ARG A 23 0.28 -6.46 1.36
C ARG A 23 -0.72 -5.32 1.33
N VAL A 24 -0.75 -4.61 0.22
CA VAL A 24 -1.67 -3.49 0.00
C VAL A 24 -2.23 -3.61 -1.41
N PRO A 25 -3.54 -3.39 -1.63
CA PRO A 25 -4.09 -3.30 -2.97
C PRO A 25 -3.37 -2.22 -3.79
N MET A 26 -2.96 -2.53 -5.03
CA MET A 26 -2.22 -1.57 -5.86
C MET A 26 -2.98 -0.26 -6.08
N ALA A 27 -4.30 -0.31 -6.27
CA ALA A 27 -5.14 0.88 -6.41
C ALA A 27 -5.01 1.84 -5.21
N SER A 28 -4.73 1.31 -4.02
CA SER A 28 -4.53 2.10 -2.80
C SER A 28 -3.09 2.59 -2.62
N LEU A 29 -2.15 2.29 -3.52
CA LEU A 29 -0.74 2.72 -3.45
C LEU A 29 -0.45 4.01 -4.22
N PHE A 30 -1.38 4.48 -5.08
CA PHE A 30 -1.25 5.79 -5.71
C PHE A 30 -1.02 6.89 -4.67
N GLY A 31 -0.03 7.76 -4.93
CA GLY A 31 0.40 8.82 -4.00
C GLY A 31 1.04 8.36 -2.68
N TYR A 32 1.27 7.06 -2.46
CA TYR A 32 1.84 6.56 -1.20
C TYR A 32 3.25 7.10 -0.96
N VAL A 33 4.10 7.05 -2.00
CA VAL A 33 5.51 7.43 -1.90
C VAL A 33 5.67 8.90 -1.51
N THR A 34 4.81 9.78 -2.07
CA THR A 34 4.78 11.21 -1.73
C THR A 34 4.40 11.43 -0.26
N GLY A 35 3.33 10.77 0.21
CA GLY A 35 2.92 10.87 1.61
C GLY A 35 3.91 10.24 2.60
N LEU A 36 4.60 9.17 2.19
CA LEU A 36 5.65 8.54 3.00
C LEU A 36 6.82 9.50 3.20
N ARG A 37 7.30 10.13 2.12
CA ARG A 37 8.38 11.13 2.21
C ARG A 37 8.05 12.27 3.17
N GLY A 38 6.82 12.79 3.14
CA GLY A 38 6.39 13.83 4.08
C GLY A 38 6.47 13.37 5.54
N ARG A 39 5.98 12.16 5.84
CA ARG A 39 5.98 11.62 7.22
C ARG A 39 7.36 11.27 7.75
N THR A 40 8.29 10.89 6.87
CA THR A 40 9.62 10.44 7.28
C THR A 40 10.69 11.49 7.00
N GLN A 41 10.30 12.74 6.74
CA GLN A 41 11.21 13.83 6.37
C GLN A 41 12.19 13.42 5.25
N GLY A 42 11.69 12.69 4.25
CA GLY A 42 12.46 12.21 3.11
C GLY A 42 13.38 11.00 3.36
N ARG A 43 13.47 10.47 4.59
CA ARG A 43 14.44 9.41 4.93
C ARG A 43 14.00 7.99 4.61
N ALA A 44 12.69 7.72 4.49
CA ALA A 44 12.22 6.37 4.21
C ALA A 44 12.22 6.06 2.72
N GLN A 45 12.54 4.81 2.41
CA GLN A 45 12.39 4.22 1.09
C GLN A 45 11.27 3.19 1.10
N ALA A 46 10.58 3.05 -0.02
CA ALA A 46 9.58 2.02 -0.23
C ALA A 46 9.91 1.27 -1.52
N SER A 47 9.84 -0.06 -1.46
CA SER A 47 9.89 -0.93 -2.62
C SER A 47 8.54 -1.62 -2.77
N MET A 48 8.02 -1.67 -3.99
CA MET A 48 6.73 -2.26 -4.32
C MET A 48 6.95 -3.33 -5.37
N ARG A 49 6.44 -4.54 -5.10
CA ARG A 49 6.47 -5.66 -6.04
C ARG A 49 5.07 -6.27 -6.14
N LEU A 50 4.66 -6.62 -7.35
CA LEU A 50 3.45 -7.40 -7.56
C LEU A 50 3.62 -8.77 -6.88
N GLY A 51 2.74 -9.08 -5.93
CA GLY A 51 2.74 -10.35 -5.20
C GLY A 51 1.80 -11.37 -5.83
N ALA A 52 0.50 -11.09 -5.78
CA ALA A 52 -0.56 -11.95 -6.31
C ALA A 52 -1.78 -11.11 -6.69
N TYR A 53 -2.66 -11.72 -7.48
CA TYR A 53 -4.01 -11.21 -7.71
C TYR A 53 -4.96 -11.81 -6.68
N GLU A 54 -5.76 -10.96 -6.05
CA GLU A 54 -6.81 -11.36 -5.11
C GLU A 54 -8.15 -10.80 -5.62
N PRO A 55 -9.27 -11.50 -5.38
CA PRO A 55 -10.58 -11.03 -5.79
C PRO A 55 -10.89 -9.70 -5.11
N VAL A 56 -11.44 -8.77 -5.89
CA VAL A 56 -11.87 -7.47 -5.39
C VAL A 56 -13.08 -7.67 -4.47
N PRO A 57 -13.09 -7.12 -3.24
CA PRO A 57 -14.27 -7.16 -2.38
C PRO A 57 -15.51 -6.55 -3.07
N GLU A 58 -16.68 -7.16 -2.92
CA GLU A 58 -17.93 -6.75 -3.59
C GLU A 58 -18.22 -5.25 -3.44
N ALA A 59 -17.99 -4.69 -2.24
CA ALA A 59 -18.19 -3.27 -1.96
C ALA A 59 -17.37 -2.30 -2.84
N LEU A 60 -16.30 -2.79 -3.49
CA LEU A 60 -15.43 -1.99 -4.37
C LEU A 60 -15.54 -2.39 -5.84
N GLN A 61 -16.16 -3.53 -6.14
CA GLN A 61 -16.35 -3.97 -7.53
C GLN A 61 -17.17 -2.92 -8.30
N ALA A 62 -18.23 -2.39 -7.68
CA ALA A 62 -19.07 -1.37 -8.30
C ALA A 62 -18.31 -0.07 -8.61
N SER A 63 -17.46 0.41 -7.69
CA SER A 63 -16.68 1.64 -7.89
C SER A 63 -15.64 1.48 -8.98
N TYR A 64 -14.91 0.35 -9.00
CA TYR A 64 -13.91 0.10 -10.05
C TYR A 64 -14.52 -0.20 -11.41
N ALA A 65 -15.69 -0.86 -11.46
CA ALA A 65 -16.41 -1.08 -12.71
C ALA A 65 -16.95 0.23 -13.31
N ALA A 66 -17.32 1.20 -12.47
CA ALA A 66 -17.72 2.53 -12.91
C ALA A 66 -16.51 3.33 -13.45
N GLU A 67 -15.38 3.31 -12.76
CA GLU A 67 -14.14 3.96 -13.20
C GLU A 67 -13.59 3.34 -14.51
N ALA A 68 -13.73 2.03 -14.71
CA ALA A 68 -13.25 1.36 -15.92
C ALA A 68 -14.11 1.60 -17.18
N ARG A 69 -15.32 2.15 -17.02
CA ARG A 69 -16.24 2.45 -18.12
C ARG A 69 -16.21 3.91 -18.57
N ALA A 70 -15.51 4.77 -17.82
CA ALA A 70 -15.26 6.17 -18.14
C ALA A 70 -13.96 6.30 -18.93
#